data_AF-A0A0F9EMX5-F1
#
_entry.id   AF-A0A0F9EMX5-F1
#
_cell.length_a   1.000
_cell.length_b   1.000
_cell.length_c   1.000
_cell.angle_alpha   90.00
_cell.angle_beta   90.00
_cell.angle_gamma   90.00
#
_symmetry.space_group_name_H-M   'P 1'
#
loop_
_entity.id
_entity.type
_entity.pdbx_description
1 polymer ?
#
loop_
_entity_poly.entity_id
_entity_poly.type
_entity_poly.pdbx_seq_one_letter_code
_entity_poly.pdbx_strand_id
1 'polypeptide(L)'
;MKNIYLVLGLSLSGKASSFFLLNQCKTKQVIAIEDNFNEDDEIRLLKKQNVRIFNSIDFIENFSNFKKIEKVIISPGFNPDSEIVKIIKKNKIEIISEIELGARFLKRNLKFPNKKFKNKIIGITGTNGKTTLTKLIEHILNENNIKAKGLGNIKIPFTSYLTNNLLKNKQHAKNSDEIFILELSSFQLEKTKT
;
A
#
# COMPACT_ATOMS: atom_id res chain seq x y z
N MET A 1 17.43 -16.24 -4.52
CA MET A 1 16.16 -16.12 -3.75
C MET A 1 15.50 -14.79 -4.11
N LYS A 2 14.16 -14.72 -4.17
CA LYS A 2 13.43 -13.46 -4.35
C LYS A 2 13.60 -12.60 -3.10
N ASN A 3 14.04 -11.36 -3.25
CA ASN A 3 14.40 -10.49 -2.12
C ASN A 3 14.17 -8.99 -2.37
N ILE A 4 13.57 -8.62 -3.51
CA ILE A 4 13.30 -7.22 -3.87
C ILE A 4 11.79 -6.97 -3.92
N TYR A 5 11.34 -5.89 -3.30
CA TYR A 5 10.06 -5.27 -3.63
C TYR A 5 10.31 -4.05 -4.51
N LEU A 6 9.55 -3.96 -5.60
CA LEU A 6 9.57 -2.82 -6.50
C LEU A 6 8.33 -1.96 -6.27
N VAL A 7 8.49 -0.65 -6.13
CA VAL A 7 7.38 0.31 -6.00
C VAL A 7 7.36 1.19 -7.24
N LEU A 8 6.24 1.24 -7.95
CA LEU A 8 6.07 2.06 -9.14
C LEU A 8 5.25 3.32 -8.81
N GLY A 9 5.89 4.49 -8.97
CA GLY A 9 5.39 5.80 -8.57
C GLY A 9 5.58 6.06 -7.08
N LEU A 10 6.12 7.24 -6.74
CA LEU A 10 6.40 7.76 -5.40
C LEU A 10 5.53 8.99 -5.06
N SER A 11 4.29 8.99 -5.52
CA SER A 11 3.25 9.84 -4.94
C SER A 11 2.84 9.31 -3.55
N LEU A 12 1.73 9.79 -3.01
CA LEU A 12 1.27 9.48 -1.66
C LEU A 12 1.21 7.97 -1.35
N SER A 13 0.64 7.14 -2.24
CA SER A 13 0.53 5.69 -2.04
C SER A 13 1.87 4.95 -2.14
N GLY A 14 2.74 5.41 -3.03
CA GLY A 14 4.05 4.81 -3.27
C GLY A 14 5.01 5.00 -2.10
N LYS A 15 5.05 6.23 -1.56
CA LYS A 15 5.82 6.53 -0.35
C LYS A 15 5.32 5.73 0.84
N ALA A 16 4.01 5.71 1.06
CA ALA A 16 3.39 4.93 2.14
C ALA A 16 3.73 3.43 2.02
N SER A 17 3.64 2.87 0.81
CA SER A 17 4.04 1.49 0.54
C SER A 17 5.51 1.24 0.84
N SER A 18 6.40 2.16 0.43
CA SER A 18 7.84 2.05 0.66
C SER A 18 8.18 2.03 2.15
N PHE A 19 7.67 3.00 2.92
CA PHE A 19 7.85 3.02 4.38
C PHE A 19 7.25 1.79 5.07
N PHE A 20 6.08 1.34 4.62
CA PHE A 20 5.44 0.14 5.15
C PHE A 20 6.31 -1.10 4.93
N LEU A 21 6.83 -1.28 3.72
CA LEU A 21 7.69 -2.42 3.38
C LEU A 21 9.00 -2.41 4.18
N LEU A 22 9.63 -1.24 4.36
CA LEU A 22 10.82 -1.11 5.19
C LEU A 22 10.57 -1.55 6.64
N ASN A 23 9.43 -1.14 7.21
CA ASN A 23 9.08 -1.46 8.59
C ASN A 23 8.68 -2.92 8.79
N GLN A 24 7.91 -3.49 7.86
CA GLN A 24 7.32 -4.83 8.00
C GLN A 24 8.18 -5.94 7.38
N CYS A 25 9.10 -5.63 6.46
CA CYS A 25 9.88 -6.60 5.68
C CYS A 25 11.39 -6.27 5.70
N LYS A 26 11.97 -6.14 6.89
CA LYS A 26 13.37 -5.69 7.11
C LYS A 26 14.46 -6.48 6.38
N THR A 27 14.18 -7.71 5.93
CA THR A 27 15.16 -8.56 5.23
C THR A 27 15.16 -8.38 3.72
N LYS A 28 14.27 -7.55 3.17
CA LYS A 28 14.09 -7.36 1.73
C LYS A 28 14.51 -5.96 1.32
N GLN A 29 15.07 -5.85 0.12
CA GLN A 29 15.41 -4.58 -0.49
C GLN A 29 14.15 -3.94 -1.07
N VAL A 30 13.99 -2.63 -0.88
CA VAL A 30 12.96 -1.83 -1.54
C VAL A 30 13.63 -0.96 -2.61
N ILE A 31 13.11 -1.07 -3.83
CA ILE A 31 13.50 -0.22 -4.96
C ILE A 31 12.24 0.50 -5.43
N ALA A 32 12.35 1.79 -5.73
CA ALA A 32 11.25 2.58 -6.26
C ALA A 32 11.57 3.13 -7.64
N ILE A 33 10.55 3.24 -8.48
CA ILE A 33 10.60 3.81 -9.82
C ILE A 33 9.73 5.06 -9.85
N GLU A 34 10.31 6.20 -10.21
CA GLU A 34 9.60 7.47 -10.36
C GLU A 34 10.15 8.22 -11.57
N ASP A 35 9.32 8.35 -12.60
CA ASP A 35 9.70 9.03 -13.85
C ASP A 35 9.63 10.55 -13.70
N ASN A 36 8.67 11.05 -12.91
CA ASN A 36 8.50 12.46 -12.61
C ASN A 36 9.07 12.77 -11.24
N PHE A 37 10.40 12.66 -11.12
CA PHE A 37 11.09 12.79 -9.84
C PHE A 37 11.09 14.23 -9.34
N ASN A 38 10.40 14.46 -8.23
CA ASN A 38 10.49 15.68 -7.43
C ASN A 38 10.92 15.31 -6.02
N GLU A 39 12.04 15.84 -5.55
CA GLU A 39 12.55 15.48 -4.23
C GLU A 39 11.88 16.28 -3.12
N ASP A 40 11.28 15.58 -2.17
CA ASP A 40 10.78 16.12 -0.91
C ASP A 40 11.35 15.39 0.31
N ASP A 41 10.97 15.84 1.50
CA ASP A 41 11.50 15.33 2.77
C ASP A 41 11.23 13.84 2.97
N GLU A 42 10.08 13.33 2.50
CA GLU A 42 9.78 11.91 2.58
C GLU A 42 10.68 11.10 1.65
N ILE A 43 10.93 11.57 0.43
CA ILE A 43 11.85 10.92 -0.52
C ILE A 43 13.28 10.92 0.03
N ARG A 44 13.73 12.02 0.64
CA ARG A 44 15.03 12.09 1.32
C ARG A 44 15.12 11.07 2.46
N LEU A 45 14.05 10.92 3.23
CA LEU A 45 13.99 9.93 4.30
C LEU A 45 14.04 8.50 3.77
N LEU A 46 13.32 8.19 2.67
CA LEU A 46 13.38 6.88 2.01
C LEU A 46 14.81 6.56 1.54
N LYS A 47 15.50 7.52 0.92
CA LYS A 47 16.91 7.35 0.52
C LYS A 47 17.82 7.07 1.72
N LYS A 48 17.66 7.81 2.83
CA LYS A 48 18.39 7.57 4.10
C LYS A 48 18.11 6.19 4.69
N GLN A 49 16.94 5.60 4.41
CA GLN A 49 16.55 4.25 4.81
C GLN A 49 16.91 3.18 3.75
N ASN A 50 17.84 3.50 2.84
CA ASN A 50 18.35 2.61 1.79
C ASN A 50 17.36 2.21 0.69
N VAL A 51 16.30 3.00 0.47
CA VAL A 51 15.47 2.85 -0.75
C VAL A 51 16.22 3.43 -1.93
N ARG A 52 16.47 2.59 -2.94
CA ARG A 52 17.05 3.05 -4.21
C ARG A 52 15.93 3.53 -5.12
N ILE A 53 16.11 4.69 -5.73
CA ILE A 53 15.10 5.32 -6.60
C ILE A 53 15.72 5.49 -7.97
N PHE A 54 15.00 5.08 -9.01
CA PHE A 54 15.40 5.19 -10.41
C PHE A 54 14.24 5.76 -11.22
N ASN A 55 14.51 6.35 -12.39
CA ASN A 55 13.48 6.45 -13.41
C ASN A 55 13.34 5.08 -14.13
N SER A 56 12.27 4.93 -14.91
CA SER A 56 11.96 3.67 -15.60
C SER A 56 13.05 3.27 -16.61
N ILE A 57 13.60 4.23 -17.35
CA ILE A 57 14.60 3.97 -18.40
C ILE A 57 15.89 3.43 -17.78
N ASP A 58 16.45 4.15 -16.82
CA ASP A 58 17.67 3.77 -16.11
C ASP A 58 17.52 2.41 -15.44
N PHE A 59 16.35 2.13 -14.84
CA PHE A 59 16.11 0.83 -14.23
C PHE A 59 16.07 -0.29 -15.27
N ILE A 60 15.39 -0.11 -16.40
CA ILE A 60 15.31 -1.14 -17.45
C ILE A 60 16.69 -1.45 -18.02
N GLU A 61 17.49 -0.42 -18.29
CA GLU A 61 18.82 -0.57 -18.89
C GLU A 61 19.82 -1.24 -17.94
N ASN A 62 19.75 -0.93 -16.64
CA ASN A 62 20.75 -1.36 -15.66
C ASN A 62 20.32 -2.55 -14.80
N PHE A 63 19.03 -2.92 -14.80
CA PHE A 63 18.50 -4.02 -13.99
C PHE A 63 18.22 -5.27 -14.82
N SER A 64 19.14 -6.23 -14.78
CA SER A 64 19.05 -7.45 -15.59
C SER A 64 18.29 -8.61 -14.92
N ASN A 65 18.15 -8.62 -13.59
CA ASN A 65 17.69 -9.81 -12.86
C ASN A 65 16.28 -9.64 -12.24
N PHE A 66 15.27 -9.56 -13.10
CA PHE A 66 13.85 -9.51 -12.72
C PHE A 66 13.39 -10.68 -11.85
N LYS A 67 14.06 -11.84 -11.89
CA LYS A 67 13.75 -13.00 -11.05
C LYS A 67 13.98 -12.75 -9.55
N LYS A 68 14.77 -11.73 -9.17
CA LYS A 68 14.96 -11.32 -7.77
C LYS A 68 13.78 -10.53 -7.21
N ILE A 69 12.92 -9.97 -8.08
CA ILE A 69 11.74 -9.22 -7.67
C ILE A 69 10.68 -10.20 -7.18
N GLU A 70 10.27 -10.01 -5.94
CA GLU A 70 9.21 -10.80 -5.34
C GLU A 70 7.83 -10.31 -5.75
N LYS A 71 7.63 -9.00 -5.67
CA LYS A 71 6.35 -8.35 -5.90
C LYS A 71 6.54 -6.89 -6.27
N VAL A 72 5.62 -6.39 -7.07
CA VAL A 72 5.53 -4.99 -7.45
C VAL A 72 4.31 -4.35 -6.80
N ILE A 73 4.50 -3.16 -6.24
CA ILE A 73 3.43 -2.32 -5.71
C ILE A 73 3.27 -1.15 -6.68
N ILE A 74 2.09 -0.97 -7.26
CA ILE A 74 1.83 0.09 -8.23
C ILE A 74 0.95 1.18 -7.62
N SER A 75 1.40 2.43 -7.74
CA SER A 75 0.60 3.59 -7.38
C SER A 75 -0.54 3.79 -8.39
N PRO A 76 -1.74 4.25 -7.98
CA PRO A 76 -2.90 4.33 -8.87
C PRO A 76 -2.72 5.23 -10.10
N GLY A 77 -1.87 6.27 -9.99
CA GLY A 77 -1.57 7.18 -11.09
C GLY A 77 -0.39 6.76 -11.98
N PHE A 78 0.27 5.64 -11.69
CA PHE A 78 1.39 5.16 -12.52
C PHE A 78 0.86 4.57 -13.83
N ASN A 79 1.47 4.91 -14.96
CA ASN A 79 1.01 4.47 -16.28
C ASN A 79 1.02 2.92 -16.38
N PRO A 80 -0.15 2.26 -16.48
CA PRO A 80 -0.25 0.79 -16.51
C PRO A 80 0.25 0.18 -17.83
N ASP A 81 0.46 1.01 -18.86
CA ASP A 81 0.92 0.63 -20.19
C ASP A 81 2.39 1.00 -20.45
N SER A 82 3.08 1.51 -19.42
CA SER A 82 4.52 1.77 -19.46
C SER A 82 5.35 0.51 -19.76
N GLU A 83 6.52 0.70 -20.34
CA GLU A 83 7.39 -0.40 -20.75
C GLU A 83 7.84 -1.26 -19.56
N ILE A 84 8.14 -0.63 -18.41
CA ILE A 84 8.49 -1.35 -17.18
C ILE A 84 7.36 -2.28 -16.72
N VAL A 85 6.09 -1.85 -16.80
CA VAL A 85 4.94 -2.69 -16.44
C VAL A 85 4.80 -3.86 -17.40
N LYS A 86 5.02 -3.66 -18.70
CA LYS A 86 5.03 -4.76 -19.69
C LYS A 86 6.12 -5.79 -19.39
N ILE A 87 7.33 -5.34 -19.08
CA ILE A 87 8.46 -6.22 -18.70
C ILE A 87 8.13 -7.01 -17.43
N ILE A 88 7.57 -6.37 -16.40
CA ILE A 88 7.15 -7.02 -15.15
C ILE A 88 6.10 -8.11 -15.42
N LYS A 89 5.09 -7.80 -16.25
CA LYS A 89 4.04 -8.75 -16.67
C LYS A 89 4.65 -9.94 -17.44
N LYS A 90 5.56 -9.68 -18.39
CA LYS A 90 6.27 -10.73 -19.16
C LYS A 90 7.07 -11.67 -18.27
N ASN A 91 7.66 -11.15 -17.19
CA ASN A 91 8.37 -11.92 -16.17
C ASN A 91 7.44 -12.61 -15.15
N LYS A 92 6.12 -12.52 -15.32
CA LYS A 92 5.10 -13.12 -14.43
C LYS A 92 5.27 -12.69 -12.96
N ILE A 93 5.72 -11.46 -12.74
CA ILE A 93 5.84 -10.90 -11.39
C ILE A 93 4.49 -10.31 -11.00
N GLU A 94 4.02 -10.61 -9.79
CA GLU A 94 2.76 -10.10 -9.28
C GLU A 94 2.82 -8.59 -9.07
N ILE A 95 1.83 -7.88 -9.60
CA ILE A 95 1.60 -6.44 -9.39
C ILE A 95 0.36 -6.29 -8.51
N ILE A 96 0.49 -5.56 -7.40
CA ILE A 96 -0.61 -5.27 -6.47
C ILE A 96 -0.72 -3.78 -6.15
N SER A 97 -1.88 -3.36 -5.66
CA SER A 97 -2.08 -2.01 -5.12
C SER A 97 -1.52 -1.86 -3.69
N GLU A 98 -1.40 -0.62 -3.23
CA GLU A 98 -1.15 -0.28 -1.82
C GLU A 98 -2.26 -0.81 -0.89
N ILE A 99 -3.51 -0.82 -1.37
CA ILE A 99 -4.67 -1.38 -0.66
C ILE A 99 -4.50 -2.87 -0.43
N GLU A 100 -4.17 -3.61 -1.49
CA GLU A 100 -3.92 -5.05 -1.44
C GLU A 100 -2.75 -5.40 -0.52
N LEU A 101 -1.70 -4.58 -0.54
CA LEU A 101 -0.55 -4.74 0.37
C LEU A 101 -0.99 -4.68 1.84
N GLY A 102 -1.77 -3.65 2.21
CA GLY A 102 -2.31 -3.51 3.55
C GLY A 102 -3.28 -4.64 3.92
N ALA A 103 -4.19 -5.00 3.02
CA ALA A 103 -5.20 -6.05 3.25
C ALA A 103 -4.56 -7.43 3.48
N ARG A 104 -3.59 -7.82 2.64
CA ARG A 104 -2.84 -9.08 2.83
C ARG A 104 -2.07 -9.09 4.12
N PHE A 105 -1.49 -7.95 4.51
CA PHE A 105 -0.78 -7.86 5.78
C PHE A 105 -1.70 -8.12 6.97
N LEU A 106 -2.89 -7.50 7.00
CA LEU A 106 -3.87 -7.74 8.07
C LEU A 106 -4.31 -9.22 8.07
N LYS A 107 -4.67 -9.77 6.90
CA LYS A 107 -5.11 -11.18 6.76
C LYS A 107 -4.07 -12.19 7.25
N ARG A 108 -2.77 -11.93 7.02
CA ARG A 108 -1.68 -12.84 7.40
C ARG A 108 -1.27 -12.70 8.86
N ASN A 109 -1.17 -11.48 9.38
CA ASN A 109 -0.57 -11.21 10.69
C ASN A 109 -1.59 -11.09 11.82
N LEU A 110 -2.89 -10.97 11.51
CA LEU A 110 -3.96 -10.81 12.50
C LEU A 110 -4.99 -11.95 12.42
N LYS A 111 -4.55 -13.19 12.21
CA LYS A 111 -5.39 -14.38 12.38
C LYS A 111 -5.77 -14.53 13.87
N PHE A 112 -6.97 -14.09 14.24
CA PHE A 112 -7.55 -14.34 15.57
C PHE A 112 -8.84 -15.15 15.40
N PRO A 113 -8.82 -16.47 15.67
CA PRO A 113 -9.91 -17.37 15.29
C PRO A 113 -11.27 -17.08 15.95
N ASN A 114 -11.32 -16.24 17.01
CA ASN A 114 -12.47 -16.20 17.92
C ASN A 114 -13.13 -14.82 18.14
N LYS A 115 -12.97 -13.81 17.26
CA LYS A 115 -13.68 -12.52 17.41
C LYS A 115 -14.28 -11.99 16.10
N LYS A 116 -15.59 -11.75 16.11
CA LYS A 116 -16.47 -11.48 14.94
C LYS A 116 -16.24 -10.12 14.24
N PHE A 117 -15.48 -9.18 14.81
CA PHE A 117 -15.40 -7.78 14.32
C PHE A 117 -14.00 -7.18 14.18
N LYS A 118 -12.95 -7.96 14.43
CA LYS A 118 -11.61 -7.41 14.56
C LYS A 118 -10.97 -7.08 13.20
N ASN A 119 -10.53 -5.82 13.02
CA ASN A 119 -9.83 -5.32 11.82
C ASN A 119 -10.58 -5.53 10.51
N LYS A 120 -11.92 -5.42 10.54
CA LYS A 120 -12.75 -5.52 9.33
C LYS A 120 -12.43 -4.39 8.35
N ILE A 121 -12.47 -4.73 7.06
CA ILE A 121 -12.36 -3.78 5.96
C ILE A 121 -13.74 -3.62 5.33
N ILE A 122 -14.21 -2.38 5.22
CA ILE A 122 -15.39 -1.99 4.45
C ILE A 122 -14.88 -1.22 3.21
N GLY A 123 -15.06 -1.76 2.01
CA GLY A 123 -14.67 -1.09 0.77
C GLY A 123 -15.80 -0.23 0.20
N ILE A 124 -15.53 1.05 -0.05
CA ILE A 124 -16.45 2.01 -0.66
C ILE A 124 -15.91 2.43 -2.02
N THR A 125 -16.69 2.22 -3.08
CA THR A 125 -16.34 2.66 -4.44
C THR A 125 -17.56 3.25 -5.16
N GLY A 126 -17.36 3.74 -6.39
CA GLY A 126 -18.38 4.41 -7.19
C GLY A 126 -17.86 5.68 -7.86
N THR A 127 -18.63 6.27 -8.76
CA THR A 127 -18.22 7.49 -9.46
C THR A 127 -18.24 8.69 -8.51
N ASN A 128 -19.35 8.89 -7.80
CA ASN A 128 -19.60 10.05 -6.94
C ASN A 128 -19.98 9.64 -5.51
N GLY A 129 -19.89 10.56 -4.55
CA GLY A 129 -20.36 10.36 -3.18
C GLY A 129 -19.49 9.46 -2.29
N LYS A 130 -18.44 8.81 -2.84
CA LYS A 130 -17.54 7.92 -2.11
C LYS A 130 -16.98 8.52 -0.81
N THR A 131 -16.44 9.74 -0.87
CA THR A 131 -15.83 10.41 0.28
C THR A 131 -16.85 10.76 1.34
N THR A 132 -18.01 11.28 0.93
CA THR A 132 -19.11 11.59 1.83
C THR A 132 -19.60 10.34 2.54
N LEU A 133 -19.82 9.24 1.80
CA LEU A 133 -20.27 7.97 2.37
C LEU A 133 -19.22 7.36 3.30
N THR A 134 -17.94 7.40 2.91
CA THR A 134 -16.83 6.92 3.75
C THR A 134 -16.80 7.65 5.10
N LYS A 135 -16.90 8.98 5.07
CA LYS A 135 -16.94 9.82 6.28
C LYS A 135 -18.22 9.62 7.09
N LEU A 136 -19.36 9.43 6.43
CA LEU A 136 -20.63 9.19 7.11
C LEU A 136 -20.61 7.85 7.87
N ILE A 137 -20.08 6.79 7.27
CA ILE A 137 -19.92 5.49 7.94
C ILE A 137 -18.93 5.61 9.11
N GLU A 138 -17.81 6.32 8.93
CA GLU A 138 -16.84 6.60 10.01
C GLU A 138 -17.52 7.31 11.19
N HIS A 139 -18.31 8.35 10.89
CA HIS A 139 -19.04 9.10 11.91
C HIS A 139 -20.05 8.22 12.65
N ILE A 140 -20.96 7.55 11.94
CA ILE A 140 -22.00 6.70 12.55
C ILE A 140 -21.40 5.63 13.46
N LEU A 141 -20.34 4.94 13.02
CA LEU A 141 -19.70 3.90 13.82
C LEU A 141 -19.08 4.49 15.10
N ASN A 142 -18.35 5.61 14.98
CA ASN A 142 -17.70 6.24 16.13
C ASN A 142 -18.72 6.81 17.13
N GLU A 143 -19.84 7.38 16.68
CA GLU A 143 -20.95 7.82 17.55
C GLU A 143 -21.59 6.66 18.32
N ASN A 144 -21.47 5.43 17.80
CA ASN A 144 -21.93 4.20 18.45
C ASN A 144 -20.81 3.47 19.22
N ASN A 145 -19.72 4.16 19.57
CA ASN A 145 -18.55 3.61 20.27
C ASN A 145 -17.87 2.44 19.53
N ILE A 146 -18.07 2.30 18.22
CA ILE A 146 -17.36 1.35 17.37
C ILE A 146 -16.23 2.10 16.67
N LYS A 147 -14.98 1.83 17.09
CA LYS A 147 -13.81 2.49 16.50
C LYS A 147 -13.74 2.24 15.01
N ALA A 148 -13.76 3.30 14.22
CA ALA A 148 -13.66 3.22 12.77
C ALA A 148 -12.81 4.36 12.19
N LYS A 149 -12.16 4.08 11.07
CA LYS A 149 -11.34 5.04 10.35
C LYS A 149 -11.54 4.96 8.84
N GLY A 150 -11.88 6.10 8.23
CA GLY A 150 -11.84 6.30 6.78
C GLY A 150 -10.40 6.39 6.29
N LEU A 151 -10.05 5.63 5.25
CA LEU A 151 -8.70 5.52 4.66
C LEU A 151 -8.77 5.30 3.14
N GLY A 152 -7.63 5.21 2.47
CA GLY A 152 -7.53 4.93 1.04
C GLY A 152 -7.55 6.20 0.19
N ASN A 153 -8.43 6.26 -0.81
CA ASN A 153 -8.52 7.35 -1.80
C ASN A 153 -9.03 8.70 -1.24
N ILE A 154 -9.02 8.89 0.07
CA ILE A 154 -9.30 10.16 0.77
C ILE A 154 -8.03 10.86 1.27
N LYS A 155 -6.90 10.64 0.58
CA LYS A 155 -5.56 11.18 0.94
C LYS A 155 -4.99 10.67 2.26
N ILE A 156 -5.49 9.54 2.78
CA ILE A 156 -4.89 8.86 3.94
C ILE A 156 -4.53 7.43 3.51
N PRO A 157 -3.27 7.15 3.13
CA PRO A 157 -2.87 5.82 2.68
C PRO A 157 -3.09 4.78 3.77
N PHE A 158 -3.62 3.63 3.36
CA PHE A 158 -4.00 2.56 4.28
C PHE A 158 -2.79 2.05 5.07
N THR A 159 -1.71 1.69 4.37
CA THR A 159 -0.43 1.20 4.89
C THR A 159 0.28 2.21 5.78
N SER A 160 0.18 3.51 5.50
CA SER A 160 0.69 4.56 6.40
C SER A 160 -0.05 4.54 7.73
N TYR A 161 -1.39 4.48 7.68
CA TYR A 161 -2.21 4.38 8.90
C TYR A 161 -1.90 3.12 9.70
N LEU A 162 -1.78 1.97 9.04
CA LEU A 162 -1.41 0.72 9.69
C LEU A 162 -0.06 0.86 10.41
N THR A 163 0.96 1.41 9.76
CA THR A 163 2.30 1.60 10.36
C THR A 163 2.25 2.56 11.55
N ASN A 164 1.61 3.71 11.37
CA ASN A 164 1.69 4.84 12.29
C ASN A 164 0.66 4.79 13.42
N ASN A 165 -0.29 3.86 13.41
CA ASN A 165 -1.30 3.76 14.46
C ASN A 165 -1.42 2.33 14.96
N LEU A 166 -1.88 1.42 14.10
CA LEU A 166 -2.15 0.05 14.50
C LEU A 166 -0.88 -0.68 14.98
N LEU A 167 0.24 -0.50 14.26
CA LEU A 167 1.47 -1.26 14.46
C LEU A 167 2.50 -0.58 15.36
N LYS A 168 2.23 0.62 15.87
CA LYS A 168 3.12 1.32 16.83
C LYS A 168 3.40 0.48 18.07
N ASN A 169 2.41 -0.29 18.54
CA ASN A 169 2.56 -1.17 19.70
C ASN A 169 1.91 -2.52 19.41
N LYS A 170 2.66 -3.62 19.59
CA LYS A 170 2.17 -4.99 19.37
C LYS A 170 0.93 -5.32 20.23
N GLN A 171 0.82 -4.77 21.43
CA GLN A 171 -0.36 -4.94 22.28
C GLN A 171 -1.57 -4.17 21.71
N HIS A 172 -1.34 -2.98 21.15
CA HIS A 172 -2.38 -2.19 20.50
C HIS A 172 -2.93 -2.89 19.24
N ALA A 173 -2.07 -3.43 18.38
CA ALA A 173 -2.49 -4.26 17.23
C ALA A 173 -3.30 -5.51 17.66
N LYS A 174 -2.95 -6.12 18.81
CA LYS A 174 -3.65 -7.29 19.35
C LYS A 174 -5.00 -6.98 20.00
N ASN A 175 -5.26 -5.73 20.38
CA ASN A 175 -6.49 -5.34 21.06
C ASN A 175 -7.34 -4.34 20.26
N SER A 176 -6.86 -3.88 19.10
CA SER A 176 -7.62 -2.99 18.24
C SER A 176 -8.70 -3.77 17.48
N ASP A 177 -9.95 -3.45 17.76
CA ASP A 177 -11.13 -3.88 17.00
C ASP A 177 -11.58 -2.80 16.00
N GLU A 178 -10.65 -1.95 15.55
CA GLU A 178 -10.94 -0.84 14.64
C GLU A 178 -11.36 -1.33 13.25
N ILE A 179 -12.43 -0.75 12.73
CA ILE A 179 -12.95 -0.99 11.37
C ILE A 179 -12.29 0.00 10.41
N PHE A 180 -11.74 -0.50 9.31
CA PHE A 180 -11.16 0.32 8.25
C PHE A 180 -12.15 0.50 7.11
N ILE A 181 -12.56 1.74 6.86
CA ILE A 181 -13.45 2.09 5.76
C ILE A 181 -12.57 2.61 4.63
N LEU A 182 -12.33 1.78 3.63
CA LEU A 182 -11.44 2.10 2.53
C LEU A 182 -12.25 2.72 1.40
N GLU A 183 -11.99 4.00 1.10
CA GLU A 183 -12.39 4.57 -0.18
C GLU A 183 -11.46 4.01 -1.27
N LEU A 184 -12.05 3.43 -2.32
CA LEU A 184 -11.34 2.74 -3.38
C LEU A 184 -11.66 3.35 -4.74
N SER A 185 -10.61 3.75 -5.47
CA SER A 185 -10.72 4.06 -6.90
C SER A 185 -10.76 2.80 -7.75
N SER A 186 -11.25 2.91 -8.99
CA SER A 186 -11.26 1.81 -9.96
C SER A 186 -9.84 1.27 -10.22
N PHE A 187 -8.85 2.16 -10.34
CA PHE A 187 -7.44 1.80 -10.52
C PHE A 187 -6.88 0.98 -9.35
N GLN A 188 -7.25 1.33 -8.11
CA GLN A 188 -6.85 0.56 -6.93
C GLN A 188 -7.50 -0.83 -6.94
N LEU A 189 -8.79 -0.92 -7.27
CA LEU A 189 -9.53 -2.19 -7.33
C LEU A 189 -8.98 -3.14 -8.39
N GLU A 190 -8.59 -2.63 -9.57
CA GLU A 190 -8.03 -3.46 -10.65
C GLU A 190 -6.77 -4.24 -10.23
N LYS A 191 -6.03 -3.70 -9.26
CA LYS A 191 -4.79 -4.31 -8.72
C LYS A 191 -4.98 -4.89 -7.32
N THR A 192 -6.23 -5.16 -6.93
CA THR A 192 -6.60 -5.78 -5.65
C THR A 192 -7.23 -7.16 -5.92
N LYS A 193 -6.80 -8.19 -5.20
CA LYS A 193 -7.21 -9.60 -5.37
C LYS A 193 -7.36 -10.25 -4.01
N THR A 194 -8.61 -10.43 -3.57
CA THR A 194 -8.99 -11.00 -2.26
C THR A 194 -8.72 -12.48 -2.10
#